data_AF-A0A1M5NKR3-F1
#
_entry.id   AF-A0A1M5NKR3-F1
#
_cell.length_a   1.000
_cell.length_b   1.000
_cell.length_c   1.000
_cell.angle_alpha   90.00
_cell.angle_beta   90.00
_cell.angle_gamma   90.00
#
_symmetry.space_group_name_H-M   'P 1'
#
loop_
_entity.id
_entity.type
_entity.pdbx_description
1 polymer ?
#
loop_
_entity_poly.entity_id
_entity_poly.type
_entity_poly.pdbx_seq_one_letter_code
_entity_poly.pdbx_strand_id
1 'polypeptide(L)' 'MLVAENVRGFDKLEKNAELFKVFLKNFYNAWGLEARETIKPISVKYVKEKGGNPYLRFDYEMYGKKEWLHVTGSGTWY' A
#
# COMPACT_ATOMS: atom_id res chain seq x y z
N MET A 1 7.33 11.37 8.36
CA MET A 1 7.20 10.57 7.13
C MET A 1 6.84 9.15 7.57
N LEU A 2 5.72 8.60 7.10
CA LEU A 2 5.26 7.29 7.57
C LEU A 2 6.21 6.20 7.05
N VAL A 3 6.67 5.33 7.94
CA VAL A 3 7.66 4.29 7.61
C VAL A 3 6.91 3.03 7.18
N ALA A 4 7.18 2.54 5.96
CA ALA A 4 6.53 1.35 5.40
C ALA A 4 6.65 0.11 6.31
N GLU A 5 7.75 0.03 7.07
CA GLU A 5 8.06 -1.04 8.01
C GLU A 5 7.07 -1.12 9.19
N ASN A 6 6.36 -0.03 9.50
CA ASN A 6 5.34 -0.03 10.54
C ASN A 6 3.99 -0.56 10.05
N VAL A 7 3.83 -0.80 8.75
CA VAL A 7 2.59 -1.33 8.18
C VAL A 7 2.50 -2.83 8.46
N ARG A 8 1.40 -3.26 9.07
CA ARG A 8 1.20 -4.66 9.43
C ARG A 8 1.32 -5.57 8.19
N GLY A 9 2.18 -6.58 8.25
CA GLY A 9 2.40 -7.54 7.17
C GLY A 9 3.51 -7.14 6.19
N PHE A 10 4.13 -5.98 6.38
CA PHE A 10 5.31 -5.56 5.62
C PHE A 10 6.46 -6.58 5.72
N ASP A 11 6.68 -7.12 6.92
CA ASP A 11 7.68 -8.15 7.22
C ASP A 11 7.53 -9.41 6.36
N LYS A 12 6.31 -9.69 5.88
CA LYS A 12 5.96 -10.88 5.09
C LYS A 12 6.07 -10.66 3.59
N LEU A 13 6.47 -9.47 3.14
CA LEU A 13 6.55 -9.15 1.71
C LEU A 13 7.80 -9.71 1.04
N GLU A 14 8.85 -10.01 1.82
CA GLU A 14 10.14 -10.52 1.33
C GLU A 14 10.63 -9.69 0.13
N LYS A 15 10.73 -10.29 -1.06
CA LYS A 15 11.15 -9.65 -2.32
C LYS A 15 10.27 -8.48 -2.78
N ASN A 16 9.03 -8.37 -2.28
CA ASN A 16 8.11 -7.29 -2.66
C ASN A 16 8.18 -6.08 -1.71
N ALA A 17 9.02 -6.12 -0.68
CA ALA A 17 9.15 -5.04 0.29
C ALA A 17 9.57 -3.72 -0.37
N GLU A 18 10.52 -3.77 -1.31
CA GLU A 18 11.00 -2.58 -2.02
C GLU A 18 9.93 -1.98 -2.93
N LEU A 19 9.18 -2.84 -3.63
CA LEU A 19 8.03 -2.41 -4.44
C LEU A 19 7.01 -1.66 -3.57
N PHE A 20 6.73 -2.15 -2.37
CA PHE A 20 5.81 -1.50 -1.44
C PHE A 20 6.33 -0.16 -0.93
N LYS A 21 7.63 -0.03 -0.62
CA LYS A 21 8.22 1.26 -0.21
C LYS A 21 8.05 2.33 -1.28
N VAL A 22 8.36 2.00 -2.53
CA VAL A 22 8.23 2.94 -3.65
C VAL A 22 6.76 3.25 -3.94
N PHE A 23 5.89 2.23 -3.92
CA PHE A 23 4.44 2.42 -3.99
C PHE A 23 3.95 3.39 -2.92
N LEU A 24 4.29 3.18 -1.65
CA LEU A 24 3.77 3.99 -0.55
C LEU A 24 4.19 5.45 -0.70
N LYS A 25 5.43 5.70 -1.11
CA LYS A 25 5.91 7.05 -1.46
C LYS A 25 5.09 7.67 -2.59
N ASN A 26 4.85 6.92 -3.66
CA ASN A 26 4.08 7.40 -4.81
C ASN A 26 2.60 7.63 -4.47
N PHE A 27 2.01 6.74 -3.68
CA PHE A 27 0.65 6.85 -3.18
C PHE A 27 0.48 8.13 -2.36
N TYR A 28 1.34 8.37 -1.36
CA TYR A 28 1.31 9.65 -0.63
C TYR A 28 1.51 10.83 -1.56
N ASN A 29 2.44 10.73 -2.53
CA ASN A 29 2.70 11.82 -3.46
C ASN A 29 1.52 12.16 -4.38
N ALA A 30 0.72 11.16 -4.76
CA ALA A 30 -0.49 11.34 -5.55
C ALA A 30 -1.59 12.09 -4.78
N TRP A 31 -1.59 12.00 -3.45
CA TRP A 31 -2.49 12.75 -2.59
C TRP A 31 -1.89 14.13 -2.22
N GLY A 32 -2.70 15.18 -2.27
CA GLY A 32 -2.31 16.52 -1.80
C GLY A 32 -1.99 16.53 -0.30
N LEU A 33 -1.32 17.59 0.18
CA LEU A 33 -0.81 17.67 1.56
C LEU A 33 -1.88 17.41 2.62
N GLU A 34 -3.07 18.00 2.48
CA GLU A 34 -4.19 17.85 3.43
C GLU A 34 -4.68 16.39 3.52
N ALA A 35 -4.80 15.72 2.37
CA ALA A 35 -5.26 14.33 2.32
C ALA A 35 -4.28 13.39 3.04
N ARG A 36 -2.97 13.62 2.91
CA ARG A 36 -1.92 12.78 3.50
C ARG A 36 -2.01 12.66 5.01
N GLU A 37 -2.45 13.71 5.70
CA GLU A 37 -2.58 13.71 7.16
C GLU A 37 -3.70 12.77 7.65
N THR A 38 -4.67 12.49 6.78
CA THR A 38 -5.80 11.60 7.10
C THR A 38 -5.53 10.14 6.76
N ILE A 39 -4.50 9.88 5.94
CA ILE A 39 -4.17 8.55 5.45
C ILE A 39 -3.41 7.76 6.52
N LYS A 40 -4.03 6.67 6.98
CA LYS A 40 -3.44 5.74 7.95
C LYS A 40 -3.33 4.34 7.32
N PRO A 41 -2.11 3.90 6.97
CA PRO A 41 -1.87 2.53 6.54
C PRO A 41 -2.30 1.52 7.61
N ILE A 42 -3.04 0.48 7.22
CA ILE A 42 -3.51 -0.55 8.14
C ILE A 42 -2.70 -1.83 7.96
N SER A 43 -2.67 -2.36 6.73
CA SER A 43 -1.95 -3.60 6.43
C SER A 43 -1.56 -3.71 4.98
N VAL A 44 -0.55 -4.53 4.72
CA VAL A 44 -0.18 -4.97 3.39
C VAL A 44 -0.02 -6.48 3.36
N LYS A 45 -0.48 -7.13 2.29
CA LYS A 45 -0.30 -8.57 2.08
C LYS A 45 -0.03 -8.88 0.61
N TYR A 46 0.84 -9.86 0.38
CA TYR A 46 1.03 -10.43 -0.95
C TYR A 46 -0.08 -11.45 -1.25
N VAL A 47 -0.77 -11.27 -2.37
CA VAL A 47 -1.88 -12.13 -2.80
C VAL A 47 -1.51 -12.81 -4.11
N LYS A 48 -1.59 -14.16 -4.11
CA LYS A 48 -1.51 -14.98 -5.32
C LYS A 48 -2.94 -15.36 -5.71
N GLU A 49 -3.49 -14.76 -6.77
CA GLU A 49 -4.79 -15.18 -7.31
C GLU A 49 -4.64 -16.37 -8.25
N LYS A 50 -5.61 -17.30 -8.20
CA LYS A 50 -5.63 -18.47 -9.07
C LYS A 50 -6.13 -18.04 -10.46
N GLY A 51 -5.20 -17.86 -11.40
CA GLY A 51 -5.50 -17.43 -12.77
C GLY A 51 -5.30 -15.93 -13.03
N GLY A 52 -4.79 -15.18 -12.05
CA GLY A 52 -4.42 -13.77 -12.18
C GLY A 52 -2.94 -13.52 -11.88
N ASN A 53 -2.48 -12.30 -12.15
CA ASN A 53 -1.16 -11.87 -11.74
C ASN A 53 -1.13 -11.63 -10.22
N PRO A 54 -0.02 -11.95 -9.52
CA PRO A 54 0.11 -11.65 -8.11
C PRO A 54 0.16 -10.12 -7.87
N TYR A 55 -0.31 -9.69 -6.71
CA TYR A 55 -0.36 -8.28 -6.33
C TYR A 55 -0.16 -8.09 -4.83
N LEU A 56 0.08 -6.85 -4.42
CA LEU A 56 -0.03 -6.46 -3.02
C LEU A 56 -1.41 -5.87 -2.78
N ARG A 57 -2.13 -6.42 -1.81
CA ARG A 57 -3.31 -5.76 -1.26
C ARG A 57 -2.86 -4.84 -0.14
N PHE A 58 -3.12 -3.55 -0.31
CA PHE A 58 -2.83 -2.52 0.67
C PHE A 58 -4.14 -1.98 1.25
N ASP A 59 -4.39 -2.23 2.53
CA ASP A 59 -5.56 -1.71 3.25
C ASP A 59 -5.13 -0.45 4.03
N TYR A 60 -5.92 0.62 3.95
CA TYR A 60 -5.67 1.91 4.60
C TYR A 60 -6.98 2.55 5.08
N GLU A 61 -6.87 3.53 5.96
CA GLU A 61 -7.97 4.42 6.33
C GLU A 61 -7.69 5.81 5.77
N MET A 62 -8.70 6.47 5.21
CA MET A 62 -8.64 7.85 4.73
C MET A 62 -9.96 8.55 5.06
N TYR A 63 -9.90 9.75 5.63
CA TYR A 63 -11.09 10.47 6.15
C TYR A 63 -12.01 9.60 7.04
N GLY A 64 -11.41 8.72 7.86
CA GLY A 64 -12.15 7.82 8.75
C GLY A 64 -12.86 6.65 8.06
N LYS A 65 -12.66 6.46 6.75
CA LYS A 65 -13.19 5.33 5.98
C LYS A 65 -12.07 4.36 5.65
N LYS A 66 -12.35 3.06 5.82
CA LYS A 66 -11.41 2.00 5.42
C LYS A 66 -11.57 1.70 3.95
N GLU A 67 -10.45 1.71 3.24
CA GLU A 67 -10.33 1.41 1.83
C GLU A 67 -9.18 0.43 1.59
N TRP A 68 -9.09 -0.08 0.38
CA TRP A 68 -8.00 -0.94 -0.02
C TRP A 68 -7.67 -0.73 -1.50
N LEU A 69 -6.42 -1.02 -1.86
CA LEU A 69 -5.92 -0.93 -3.23
C LEU A 69 -5.30 -2.24 -3.68
N HIS A 70 -5.49 -2.52 -4.96
CA HIS A 70 -4.82 -3.58 -5.70
C HIS A 70 -3.53 -3.03 -6.31
N VAL A 71 -2.39 -3.26 -5.66
CA VAL A 71 -1.09 -2.72 -6.08
C VAL A 71 -0.35 -3.76 -6.93
N THR A 72 -0.29 -3.52 -8.25
CA THR A 72 0.43 -4.38 -9.21
C THR A 72 1.84 -3.88 -9.51
N GLY A 73 2.12 -2.60 -9.24
CA GLY A 73 3.42 -1.98 -9.44
C GLY A 73 3.61 -0.75 -8.57
N SER A 74 4.83 -0.19 -8.59
CA SER A 74 5.15 1.01 -7.81
C SER A 74 4.41 2.27 -8.28
N GLY A 75 3.96 2.30 -9.54
CA GLY A 75 3.21 3.39 -10.17
C GLY A 75 1.79 2.99 -10.60
N THR A 76 1.35 1.77 -10.29
CA THR A 76 0.11 1.20 -10.83
C THR A 76 -0.66 0.51 -9.72
N TRP A 77 -1.81 1.07 -9.39
CA TRP A 77 -2.76 0.57 -8.39
C TRP A 77 -4.19 1.02 -8.75
N TYR A 78 -5.20 0.25 -8.35
CA TYR A 78 -6.62 0.54 -8.54
C TYR A 78 -7.49 -0.10 -7.46
#